data_AF-A0A483AH81-F1
#
_entry.id   AF-A0A483AH81-F1
#
_cell.length_a   1.000
_cell.length_b   1.000
_cell.length_c   1.000
_cell.angle_alpha   90.00
_cell.angle_beta   90.00
_cell.angle_gamma   90.00
#
_symmetry.space_group_name_H-M   'P 1'
#
loop_
_entity.id
_entity.type
_entity.pdbx_description
1 polymer ?
#
loop_
_entity_poly.entity_id
_entity_poly.type
_entity_poly.pdbx_seq_one_letter_code
_entity_poly.pdbx_strand_id
1 'polypeptide(L)' 'MVDYLLWYNLKRPHYALGQISPVDYIKINEDKYKKKCNMLWTHTLG' A
#
# COMPACT_ATOMS: atom_id res chain seq x y z
N MET A 1 2.04 -4.72 -19.20
CA MET A 1 1.16 -4.99 -18.04
C MET A 1 1.90 -4.79 -16.72
N VAL A 2 3.13 -5.32 -16.59
CA VAL A 2 4.01 -5.10 -15.43
C VAL A 2 4.33 -3.62 -15.20
N ASP A 3 4.65 -2.87 -16.26
CA ASP A 3 5.03 -1.44 -16.12
C ASP A 3 3.90 -0.58 -15.55
N TYR A 4 2.66 -0.87 -15.94
CA TYR A 4 1.49 -0.19 -15.40
C TYR A 4 1.35 -0.48 -13.90
N LEU A 5 1.51 -1.75 -13.50
CA LEU A 5 1.43 -2.14 -12.09
C LEU A 5 2.52 -1.48 -11.26
N LEU A 6 3.74 -1.43 -11.78
CA LEU A 6 4.87 -0.74 -11.15
C LEU A 6 4.60 0.76 -11.02
N TRP A 7 4.18 1.42 -12.10
CA TRP A 7 3.84 2.85 -12.06
C TRP A 7 2.70 3.14 -11.08
N TYR A 8 1.65 2.33 -11.08
CA TYR A 8 0.48 2.50 -10.21
C TYR A 8 0.84 2.45 -8.72
N ASN A 9 1.78 1.57 -8.34
CA ASN A 9 2.18 1.37 -6.94
C ASN A 9 3.36 2.25 -6.51
N LEU A 10 4.27 2.61 -7.42
CA LEU A 10 5.49 3.34 -7.09
C LEU A 10 5.37 4.85 -7.31
N LYS A 11 4.52 5.30 -8.24
CA LYS A 11 4.56 6.67 -8.76
C LYS A 11 3.19 7.35 -8.79
N ARG A 12 2.10 6.61 -8.99
CA ARG A 12 0.77 7.21 -9.10
C ARG A 12 0.30 7.72 -7.73
N PRO A 13 -0.09 9.00 -7.60
CA PRO A 13 -0.70 9.52 -6.38
C PRO A 13 -2.15 9.02 -6.25
N HIS A 14 -2.57 8.70 -5.02
CA HIS A 14 -3.93 8.26 -4.72
C HIS A 14 -4.63 9.23 -3.78
N TYR A 15 -5.84 9.65 -4.14
CA TYR A 15 -6.65 10.56 -3.34
C TYR A 15 -6.89 10.04 -1.92
N ALA A 16 -7.22 8.76 -1.78
CA ALA A 16 -7.46 8.11 -0.48
C ALA A 16 -6.24 8.11 0.45
N LEU A 17 -5.03 8.26 -0.11
CA LEU A 17 -3.78 8.31 0.64
C LEU A 17 -3.28 9.74 0.87
N GLY A 18 -4.03 10.77 0.45
CA GLY A 18 -3.58 12.16 0.54
C GLY A 18 -2.64 12.57 -0.59
N GLN A 19 -2.86 12.07 -1.80
CA GLN A 19 -2.06 12.34 -3.01
C GLN A 19 -0.62 11.84 -2.96
N ILE A 20 -0.36 10.75 -2.24
CA ILE A 20 0.94 10.04 -2.26
C ILE A 20 0.81 8.65 -2.88
N SER A 21 1.95 8.05 -3.27
CA SER A 21 1.97 6.71 -3.83
C SER A 21 1.73 5.64 -2.75
N PRO A 22 1.20 4.45 -3.09
CA PRO A 22 0.99 3.38 -2.13
C PRO A 22 2.27 2.96 -1.41
N VAL A 23 3.39 2.89 -2.14
CA VAL A 23 4.68 2.51 -1.56
C VAL A 23 5.21 3.59 -0.61
N ASP A 24 5.07 4.87 -0.93
CA ASP A 24 5.48 5.95 -0.04
C ASP A 24 4.62 6.00 1.22
N TYR A 25 3.32 5.76 1.08
CA TYR A 25 2.41 5.63 2.22
C TYR A 25 2.85 4.52 3.18
N ILE A 26 3.23 3.35 2.66
CA ILE A 26 3.72 2.24 3.48
C ILE A 26 5.01 2.63 4.21
N LYS A 27 5.97 3.26 3.52
CA LYS A 27 7.25 3.68 4.12
C LYS A 27 7.05 4.70 5.26
N ILE A 28 6.22 5.71 5.04
CA ILE A 28 5.95 6.76 6.05
C ILE A 28 5.28 6.17 7.30
N ASN A 29 4.49 5.11 7.13
CA ASN A 29 3.77 4.45 8.21
C ASN A 29 4.43 3.12 8.66
N GLU A 30 5.66 2.85 8.23
CA GLU A 30 6.29 1.54 8.40
C GLU A 30 6.37 1.14 9.88
N ASP A 31 6.75 2.05 10.76
CA ASP A 31 6.83 1.80 12.21
C ASP A 31 5.47 1.54 12.86
N LYS A 32 4.40 2.11 12.30
CA LYS A 32 3.02 1.87 12.74
C LYS A 32 2.54 0.48 12.33
N TYR A 33 2.90 0.03 11.13
CA TYR A 33 2.47 -1.27 10.59
C TYR A 33 3.36 -2.44 11.02
N LYS A 34 4.65 -2.21 11.29
CA LYS A 34 5.59 -3.24 11.81
C LYS A 34 5.08 -3.93 13.08
N LYS A 35 4.35 -3.20 13.93
CA LYS A 35 3.82 -3.72 15.20
C LYS A 35 2.48 -4.46 15.08
N LYS A 36 1.73 -4.27 13.99
CA LYS A 36 0.37 -4.82 13.80
C LYS A 36 0.09 -5.16 12.32
N CYS A 37 0.99 -5.92 11.68
CA CYS A 37 0.68 -6.47 10.37
C CYS A 37 -0.29 -7.65 10.56
N ASN A 38 -1.60 -7.37 10.62
CA ASN A 38 -2.62 -8.37 10.94
C ASN A 38 -2.96 -9.31 9.75
N MET A 39 -2.17 -9.31 8.68
CA MET A 39 -2.32 -10.18 7.49
C MET A 39 -3.77 -10.54 7.15
N LEU A 40 -4.68 -9.56 7.20
CA LEU A 40 -6.15 -9.80 7.17
C LEU A 40 -6.63 -10.37 5.83
N TRP A 41 -5.76 -10.42 4.84
CA TRP A 41 -5.97 -11.10 3.57
C TRP A 41 -6.11 -12.63 3.71
N THR A 42 -5.75 -13.22 4.86
CA THR A 42 -6.04 -14.64 5.18
C THR A 42 -7.43 -14.85 5.79
N HIS A 43 -8.13 -13.79 6.18
CA HIS A 43 -9.45 -13.85 6.83
C HIS A 43 -10.62 -13.65 5.85
N THR A 44 -10.39 -13.77 4.55
CA THR A 44 -11.48 -13.87 3.57
C THR A 44 -12.01 -15.30 3.57
N LEU A 45 -12.97 -15.61 4.44
CA LEU A 45 -13.84 -16.76 4.22
C LEU A 45 -14.76 -16.41 3.05
N GLY A 46 -14.60 -17.14 1.94
CA GLY A 46 -15.49 -17.06 0.78
C GLY A 46 -16.87 -17.62 1.05
#